data_AF-A0A9P8F417-F1
#
_entry.id   AF-A0A9P8F417-F1
#
_cell.length_a   1.000
_cell.length_b   1.000
_cell.length_c   1.000
_cell.angle_alpha   90.00
_cell.angle_beta   90.00
_cell.angle_gamma   90.00
#
_symmetry.space_group_name_H-M   'P 1'
#
loop_
_entity.id
_entity.type
_entity.pdbx_description
1 polymer ?
#
loop_
_entity_poly.entity_id
_entity_poly.type
_entity_poly.pdbx_seq_one_letter_code
_entity_poly.pdbx_strand_id
1 'polypeptide(L)'
;MNSRLDTRSAQTRKRIENHTFEDEAGDEYEASKFGGHREYMRRKRIKLQNLDFELRARSDNPPIFKGIVVYVNGYTQPSLNDLHTIIVAHGGGFAQYLDGKTFVTHIVASSLTPKKAVEFKRYRIV
;
A
#
# COMPACT_ATOMS: atom_id res chain seq x y z
N MET A 1 23.46 -2.33 6.96
CA MET A 1 22.02 -2.61 6.72
C MET A 1 21.22 -2.33 7.99
N ASN A 2 21.10 -1.06 8.41
CA ASN A 2 20.37 -0.65 9.63
C ASN A 2 19.99 0.83 9.53
N SER A 3 19.21 1.18 8.50
CA SER A 3 18.73 2.55 8.33
C SER A 3 17.35 2.70 8.97
N ARG A 4 17.07 3.85 9.59
CA ARG A 4 15.70 4.22 10.06
C ARG A 4 14.62 4.07 8.98
N LEU A 5 15.04 4.11 7.71
CA LEU A 5 14.24 3.92 6.51
C LEU A 5 13.69 2.48 6.41
N ASP A 6 14.48 1.47 6.77
CA ASP A 6 14.08 0.06 6.76
C ASP A 6 13.09 -0.23 7.90
N THR A 7 13.23 0.46 9.04
CA THR A 7 12.36 0.28 10.21
C THR A 7 10.90 0.66 9.92
N ARG A 8 10.65 1.77 9.22
CA ARG A 8 9.28 2.21 8.89
C ARG A 8 8.60 1.33 7.86
N SER A 9 9.30 0.97 6.79
CA SER A 9 8.75 0.05 5.80
C SER A 9 8.48 -1.34 6.41
N ALA A 10 9.33 -1.80 7.35
CA ALA A 10 9.08 -3.01 8.13
C ALA A 10 7.83 -2.91 9.02
N GLN A 11 7.58 -1.77 9.66
CA GLN A 11 6.35 -1.54 10.42
C GLN A 11 5.11 -1.58 9.50
N THR A 12 5.17 -0.94 8.33
CA THR A 12 4.08 -0.99 7.35
C THR A 12 3.81 -2.41 6.89
N ARG A 13 4.85 -3.18 6.56
CA ARG A 13 4.75 -4.60 6.19
C ARG A 13 4.02 -5.40 7.27
N LYS A 14 4.50 -5.33 8.52
CA LYS A 14 3.89 -6.04 9.65
C LYS A 14 2.44 -5.64 9.85
N ARG A 15 2.10 -4.36 9.67
CA ARG A 15 0.71 -3.89 9.78
C ARG A 15 -0.18 -4.47 8.70
N ILE A 16 0.29 -4.55 7.45
CA ILE A 16 -0.48 -5.12 6.33
C ILE A 16 -0.61 -6.64 6.49
N GLU A 17 0.45 -7.31 6.91
CA GLU A 17 0.47 -8.77 7.13
C GLU A 17 -0.45 -9.18 8.29
N ASN A 18 -0.48 -8.41 9.37
CA ASN A 18 -1.34 -8.68 10.53
C ASN A 18 -2.75 -8.09 10.40
N HIS A 19 -3.08 -7.44 9.27
CA HIS A 19 -4.40 -6.84 9.09
C HIS A 19 -5.45 -7.95 8.89
N THR A 20 -6.46 -7.95 9.75
CA THR A 20 -7.61 -8.84 9.67
C THR A 20 -8.89 -8.02 9.47
N PHE A 21 -9.85 -8.60 8.78
CA PHE A 21 -11.15 -7.99 8.54
C PHE A 21 -12.24 -9.04 8.79
N GLU A 22 -13.22 -8.70 9.63
CA GLU A 22 -14.32 -9.59 10.02
C GLU A 22 -15.65 -9.09 9.45
N ASP A 23 -16.00 -7.82 9.70
CA ASP A 23 -17.25 -7.21 9.26
C ASP A 23 -17.14 -5.68 9.02
N GLU A 24 -18.20 -5.09 8.46
CA GLU A 24 -18.30 -3.64 8.20
C GLU A 24 -18.91 -2.84 9.36
N ALA A 25 -18.94 -3.39 10.59
CA ALA A 25 -19.47 -2.69 11.76
C ALA A 25 -18.44 -1.74 12.41
N GLY A 26 -17.21 -1.71 11.88
CA GLY A 26 -16.11 -0.90 12.39
C GLY A 26 -16.27 0.61 12.21
N ASP A 27 -15.49 1.37 13.01
CA ASP A 27 -15.49 2.84 13.02
C ASP A 27 -15.12 3.45 11.66
N GLU A 28 -14.42 2.69 10.81
CA GLU A 28 -14.07 3.10 9.47
C GLU A 28 -15.31 3.28 8.56
N TYR A 29 -16.41 2.58 8.82
CA TYR A 29 -17.64 2.64 8.03
C TYR A 29 -18.63 3.73 8.48
N GLU A 30 -18.42 4.32 9.65
CA GLU A 30 -19.25 5.42 10.14
C GLU A 30 -19.15 6.69 9.28
N ALA A 31 -20.20 7.51 9.34
CA ALA A 31 -20.21 8.83 8.70
C ALA A 31 -19.09 9.74 9.25
N SER A 32 -18.37 10.40 8.34
CA SER A 32 -17.34 11.38 8.71
C SER A 32 -17.97 12.74 9.03
N LYS A 33 -17.47 13.41 10.08
CA LYS A 33 -17.89 14.76 10.45
C LYS A 33 -17.12 15.82 9.65
N PHE A 34 -17.72 17.00 9.48
CA PHE A 34 -17.07 18.14 8.84
C PHE A 34 -15.79 18.52 9.60
N GLY A 35 -14.71 18.85 8.86
CA GLY A 35 -13.38 19.12 9.43
C GLY A 35 -12.53 17.89 9.77
N GLY A 36 -13.06 16.67 9.65
CA GLY A 36 -12.38 15.42 10.00
C GLY A 36 -11.43 14.82 8.95
N HIS A 37 -10.69 15.62 8.17
CA HIS A 37 -9.91 15.09 7.03
C HIS A 37 -8.90 13.99 7.41
N ARG A 38 -8.23 14.13 8.56
CA ARG A 38 -7.29 13.12 9.06
C ARG A 38 -7.98 11.80 9.38
N GLU A 39 -9.17 11.89 9.99
CA GLU A 39 -9.97 10.73 10.32
C GLU A 39 -10.50 10.06 9.05
N TYR A 40 -11.04 10.84 8.12
CA TYR A 40 -11.44 10.35 6.80
C TYR A 40 -10.31 9.58 6.11
N MET A 41 -9.09 10.14 6.06
CA MET A 41 -7.94 9.45 5.47
C MET A 41 -7.54 8.18 6.22
N ARG A 42 -7.62 8.16 7.57
CA ARG A 42 -7.41 6.95 8.36
C ARG A 42 -8.44 5.87 7.98
N ARG A 43 -9.73 6.20 8.03
CA ARG A 43 -10.84 5.29 7.70
C ARG A 43 -10.72 4.77 6.27
N LYS A 44 -10.42 5.65 5.31
CA LYS A 44 -10.21 5.28 3.91
C LYS A 44 -9.07 4.26 3.73
N ARG A 45 -7.95 4.43 4.44
CA ARG A 45 -6.85 3.46 4.39
C ARG A 45 -7.25 2.10 4.93
N ILE A 46 -8.00 2.06 6.04
CA ILE A 46 -8.49 0.80 6.62
C ILE A 46 -9.38 0.09 5.61
N LYS A 47 -10.34 0.79 4.99
CA LYS A 47 -11.20 0.20 3.95
C LYS A 47 -10.43 -0.38 2.76
N LEU A 48 -9.36 0.29 2.32
CA LEU A 48 -8.49 -0.24 1.26
C LEU A 48 -7.77 -1.51 1.71
N GLN A 49 -7.37 -1.60 2.99
CA GLN A 49 -6.78 -2.82 3.55
C GLN A 49 -7.80 -3.95 3.72
N ASN A 50 -9.06 -3.63 4.03
CA ASN A 50 -10.17 -4.59 4.07
C ASN A 50 -10.42 -5.18 2.67
N LEU A 51 -10.46 -4.34 1.63
CA LEU A 51 -10.54 -4.79 0.24
C LEU A 51 -9.38 -5.74 -0.15
N ASP A 52 -8.16 -5.39 0.25
CA ASP A 52 -7.00 -6.25 0.01
C ASP A 52 -7.06 -7.58 0.78
N PHE A 53 -7.68 -7.60 1.97
CA PHE A 53 -7.85 -8.81 2.76
C PHE A 53 -8.73 -9.82 2.02
N GLU A 54 -9.87 -9.38 1.48
CA GLU A 54 -10.75 -10.23 0.68
C GLU A 54 -10.05 -10.77 -0.57
N LEU A 55 -9.26 -9.93 -1.24
CA LEU A 55 -8.52 -10.34 -2.43
C LEU A 55 -7.43 -11.38 -2.11
N ARG A 56 -6.72 -11.20 -0.98
CA ARG A 56 -5.76 -12.18 -0.46
C ARG A 56 -6.45 -13.49 -0.07
N ALA A 57 -7.57 -13.43 0.64
CA ALA A 57 -8.32 -14.59 1.08
C ALA A 57 -8.88 -15.43 -0.08
N ARG A 58 -9.17 -14.80 -1.22
CA ARG A 58 -9.66 -15.48 -2.44
C ARG A 58 -8.55 -16.14 -3.26
N SER A 59 -7.29 -15.80 -3.04
CA SER A 59 -6.18 -16.21 -3.91
C SER A 59 -5.41 -17.40 -3.36
N ASP A 60 -5.30 -18.45 -4.17
CA ASP A 60 -4.44 -19.63 -3.90
C ASP A 60 -3.03 -19.49 -4.52
N ASN A 61 -2.64 -18.27 -4.92
CA ASN A 61 -1.38 -18.03 -5.61
C ASN A 61 -0.18 -18.13 -4.66
N PRO A 62 1.01 -18.54 -5.15
CA PRO A 62 2.22 -18.57 -4.33
C PRO A 62 2.58 -17.14 -3.88
N PRO A 63 2.93 -16.94 -2.58
CA PRO A 63 3.15 -15.62 -2.01
C PRO A 63 4.54 -15.04 -2.36
N ILE A 64 4.81 -14.84 -3.64
CA ILE A 64 6.11 -14.39 -4.16
C ILE A 64 6.45 -12.94 -3.78
N PHE A 65 5.44 -12.12 -3.45
CA PHE A 65 5.62 -10.72 -3.02
C PHE A 65 5.52 -10.55 -1.50
N LYS A 66 5.61 -11.64 -0.72
CA LYS A 66 5.59 -11.56 0.74
C LYS A 66 6.67 -10.59 1.26
N GLY A 67 6.28 -9.69 2.16
CA GLY A 67 7.16 -8.66 2.70
C GLY A 67 7.48 -7.51 1.74
N ILE A 68 6.83 -7.42 0.58
CA ILE A 68 6.94 -6.29 -0.35
C ILE A 68 5.70 -5.42 -0.21
N VAL A 69 5.91 -4.10 -0.10
CA VAL A 69 4.84 -3.08 -0.19
C VAL A 69 5.14 -2.16 -1.35
N VAL A 70 4.20 -2.06 -2.28
CA VAL A 70 4.37 -1.34 -3.54
C VAL A 70 3.48 -0.10 -3.61
N TYR A 71 4.04 0.98 -4.12
CA TYR A 71 3.30 2.15 -4.59
C TYR A 71 3.48 2.26 -6.10
N VAL A 72 2.40 2.43 -6.86
CA VAL A 72 2.47 2.65 -8.31
C VAL A 72 2.37 4.15 -8.58
N ASN A 73 3.30 4.68 -9.38
CA ASN A 73 3.32 6.08 -9.77
C ASN A 73 3.21 6.26 -11.28
N GLY A 74 2.23 7.06 -11.69
CA GLY A 74 2.00 7.41 -13.09
C GLY A 74 1.34 6.30 -13.90
N TYR A 75 1.41 6.45 -15.21
CA TYR A 75 0.88 5.45 -16.15
C TYR A 75 1.79 4.23 -16.19
N THR A 76 1.19 3.05 -16.14
CA THR A 76 1.86 1.75 -16.18
C THR A 76 1.11 0.81 -17.12
N GLN A 77 1.82 -0.16 -17.67
CA GLN A 77 1.25 -1.25 -18.45
C GLN A 77 1.86 -2.55 -17.92
N PRO A 78 1.08 -3.46 -17.30
CA PRO A 78 -0.39 -3.43 -17.10
C PRO A 78 -0.87 -2.32 -16.16
N SER A 79 -2.20 -2.11 -16.07
CA SER A 79 -2.78 -0.96 -15.37
C SER A 79 -2.56 -0.99 -13.86
N LEU A 80 -2.79 0.14 -13.18
CA LEU A 80 -2.66 0.22 -11.72
C LEU A 80 -3.53 -0.83 -11.01
N ASN A 81 -4.77 -1.04 -11.47
CA ASN A 81 -5.69 -2.00 -10.86
C ASN A 81 -5.22 -3.45 -11.10
N ASP A 82 -4.65 -3.72 -12.28
CA ASP A 82 -4.10 -5.05 -12.58
C ASP A 82 -2.88 -5.33 -11.70
N LEU A 83 -1.95 -4.37 -11.61
CA LEU A 83 -0.79 -4.46 -10.73
C LEU A 83 -1.20 -4.63 -9.26
N HIS A 84 -2.19 -3.86 -8.81
CA HIS A 84 -2.76 -3.98 -7.47
C HIS A 84 -3.26 -5.39 -7.22
N THR A 85 -4.06 -5.92 -8.15
CA THR A 85 -4.62 -7.27 -8.05
C THR A 85 -3.52 -8.33 -7.99
N ILE A 86 -2.55 -8.27 -8.91
CA ILE A 86 -1.41 -9.20 -9.00
C ILE A 86 -0.59 -9.15 -7.70
N ILE A 87 -0.23 -7.96 -7.23
CA ILE A 87 0.63 -7.82 -6.05
C ILE A 87 -0.05 -8.41 -4.81
N VAL A 88 -1.31 -8.06 -4.59
CA VAL A 88 -2.07 -8.49 -3.40
C VAL A 88 -2.40 -9.98 -3.46
N ALA A 89 -2.80 -10.50 -4.62
CA ALA A 89 -3.06 -11.93 -4.82
C ALA A 89 -1.80 -12.79 -4.54
N HIS A 90 -0.61 -12.27 -4.84
CA HIS A 90 0.67 -12.94 -4.55
C HIS A 90 1.27 -12.57 -3.17
N GLY A 91 0.42 -12.18 -2.20
CA GLY A 91 0.81 -11.95 -0.80
C GLY A 91 1.60 -10.67 -0.54
N GLY A 92 1.63 -9.74 -1.50
CA GLY A 92 2.21 -8.42 -1.36
C GLY A 92 1.25 -7.40 -0.75
N GLY A 93 1.80 -6.30 -0.24
CA GLY A 93 1.05 -5.14 0.19
C GLY A 93 0.95 -4.09 -0.92
N PHE A 94 -0.22 -3.51 -1.10
CA PHE A 94 -0.42 -2.37 -1.99
C PHE A 94 -0.70 -1.10 -1.19
N ALA A 95 -0.05 -0.01 -1.57
CA ALA A 95 -0.27 1.29 -0.98
C ALA A 95 -0.79 2.24 -2.06
N GLN A 96 -2.05 2.66 -1.95
CA GLN A 96 -2.62 3.65 -2.87
C GLN A 96 -2.06 5.06 -2.65
N TYR A 97 -1.62 5.35 -1.41
CA TYR A 97 -1.08 6.65 -1.02
C TYR A 97 0.26 6.50 -0.33
N LEU A 98 1.14 7.46 -0.58
CA LEU A 98 2.46 7.54 0.05
C LEU A 98 2.37 8.44 1.30
N ASP A 99 2.23 7.83 2.48
CA ASP A 99 2.05 8.56 3.76
C ASP A 99 3.32 9.24 4.30
N GLY A 100 4.40 9.19 3.54
CA GLY A 100 5.66 9.84 3.87
C GLY A 100 6.85 9.08 3.33
N LYS A 101 8.04 9.62 3.61
CA LYS A 101 9.29 8.95 3.27
C LYS A 101 9.36 7.60 3.99
N THR A 102 9.64 6.56 3.22
CA THR A 102 9.89 5.16 3.60
C THR A 102 8.70 4.37 4.10
N PHE A 103 7.50 4.78 3.68
CA PHE A 103 6.28 4.02 3.94
C PHE A 103 6.24 2.71 3.14
N VAL A 104 6.70 2.77 1.88
CA VAL A 104 6.72 1.64 0.94
C VAL A 104 8.13 1.12 0.70
N THR A 105 8.20 -0.09 0.14
CA THR A 105 9.46 -0.77 -0.16
C THR A 105 9.92 -0.51 -1.58
N HIS A 106 8.98 -0.48 -2.52
CA HIS A 106 9.22 -0.31 -3.94
C HIS A 106 8.21 0.69 -4.51
N ILE A 107 8.67 1.47 -5.46
CA ILE A 107 7.83 2.32 -6.29
C ILE A 107 7.90 1.76 -7.71
N VAL A 108 6.76 1.42 -8.30
CA VAL A 108 6.67 0.99 -9.70
C VAL A 108 6.26 2.17 -10.55
N ALA A 109 7.05 2.50 -11.58
CA ALA A 109 6.76 3.63 -12.46
C ALA A 109 7.38 3.46 -13.85
N SER A 110 6.61 3.73 -14.91
CA SER A 110 7.17 3.72 -16.28
C SER A 110 8.06 4.92 -16.57
N SER A 111 7.75 6.09 -16.01
CA SER A 111 8.56 7.30 -16.13
C SER A 111 8.39 8.22 -14.92
N LEU A 112 9.42 9.01 -14.62
CA LEU A 112 9.41 9.95 -13.51
C LEU A 112 9.80 11.35 -13.99
N THR A 113 9.08 12.36 -13.50
CA THR A 113 9.50 13.75 -13.68
C THR A 113 10.79 14.02 -12.90
N PRO A 114 11.64 14.99 -13.31
CA PRO A 114 12.89 15.29 -12.60
C PRO A 114 12.70 15.55 -11.11
N LYS A 115 11.62 16.26 -10.75
CA LYS A 115 11.25 16.50 -9.35
C LYS A 115 10.97 15.21 -8.59
N LYS A 116 10.23 14.26 -9.19
CA LYS A 116 9.92 12.96 -8.58
C LYS A 116 11.12 12.03 -8.52
N ALA A 117 12.03 12.09 -9.48
CA ALA A 117 13.31 11.35 -9.41
C ALA A 117 14.13 11.80 -8.19
N VAL A 118 14.19 13.10 -7.90
CA VAL A 118 14.85 13.63 -6.70
C VAL A 118 14.11 13.23 -5.42
N GLU A 119 12.77 13.37 -5.41
CA GLU A 119 11.93 13.00 -4.26
C GLU A 119 12.06 11.52 -3.90
N PHE A 120 12.14 10.66 -4.92
CA PHE A 120 12.19 9.21 -4.77
C PHE A 120 13.59 8.61 -4.79
N LYS A 121 14.64 9.44 -4.80
CA LYS A 121 16.05 9.00 -4.87
C LYS A 121 16.46 7.94 -3.84
N ARG A 122 15.75 7.86 -2.70
CA ARG A 122 16.04 6.90 -1.61
C ARG A 122 15.13 5.65 -1.64
N TYR A 123 14.20 5.58 -2.57
CA TYR A 123 13.35 4.41 -2.78
C TYR A 123 13.95 3.50 -3.85
N ARG A 124 13.56 2.24 -3.79
CA ARG A 124 13.80 1.30 -4.89
C ARG A 124 12.72 1.54 -5.93
N ILE A 125 13.11 2.05 -7.09
CA ILE A 125 12.22 2.34 -8.21
C ILE A 125 12.38 1.21 -9.21
N VAL A 126 11.27 0.64 -9.67
CA VAL A 126 11.20 -0.45 -10.64
C VAL A 126 10.37 -0.01 -11.84
#